data_AF-A0A158DKW2-F1
#
_entry.id   AF-A0A158DKW2-F1
#
_cell.length_a   1.000
_cell.length_b   1.000
_cell.length_c   1.000
_cell.angle_alpha   90.00
_cell.angle_beta   90.00
_cell.angle_gamma   90.00
#
_symmetry.space_group_name_H-M   'P 1'
#
loop_
_entity.id
_entity.type
_entity.pdbx_description
1 polymer ?
#
loop_
_entity_poly.entity_id
_entity_poly.type
_entity_poly.pdbx_seq_one_letter_code
_entity_poly.pdbx_strand_id
1 'polypeptide(L)'
;MHAMLVSRAASHVASALQPEGRDEALAEGITDVIAHCGHAGIGLFLAAVWRWLDDRDYYEAADTVQHHIENGTIPTVKPTPKLARRRDARM
;
A
#
# COMPACT_ATOMS: atom_id res chain seq x y z
N MET A 1 15.02 -5.98 2.78
CA MET A 1 13.74 -5.64 2.13
C MET A 1 13.41 -6.72 1.11
N HIS A 2 12.21 -7.31 1.12
CA HIS A 2 11.83 -8.38 0.19
C HIS A 2 11.47 -7.80 -1.20
N ALA A 3 12.26 -8.09 -2.23
CA ALA A 3 12.06 -7.55 -3.59
C ALA A 3 10.69 -7.91 -4.19
N MET A 4 10.17 -9.12 -3.89
CA MET A 4 8.82 -9.53 -4.32
C MET A 4 7.71 -8.69 -3.65
N LEU A 5 7.88 -8.33 -2.37
CA LEU A 5 6.89 -7.51 -1.65
C LEU A 5 6.82 -6.12 -2.28
N VAL A 6 7.97 -5.48 -2.48
CA VAL A 6 8.06 -4.16 -3.14
C VAL A 6 7.45 -4.21 -4.54
N SER A 7 7.83 -5.20 -5.35
CA SER A 7 7.35 -5.31 -6.73
C SER A 7 5.84 -5.53 -6.82
N ARG A 8 5.28 -6.37 -5.93
CA ARG A 8 3.84 -6.62 -5.86
C ARG A 8 3.09 -5.36 -5.45
N ALA A 9 3.53 -4.70 -4.38
CA ALA A 9 2.89 -3.48 -3.90
C ALA A 9 2.97 -2.35 -4.93
N ALA A 10 4.14 -2.12 -5.51
CA ALA A 10 4.34 -1.09 -6.52
C ALA A 10 3.52 -1.36 -7.79
N SER A 11 3.42 -2.62 -8.23
CA SER A 11 2.53 -3.00 -9.34
C SER A 11 1.06 -2.75 -8.99
N HIS A 12 0.65 -3.04 -7.75
CA HIS A 12 -0.73 -2.81 -7.30
C HIS A 12 -1.05 -1.30 -7.31
N VAL A 13 -0.16 -0.48 -6.75
CA VAL A 13 -0.29 0.99 -6.76
C VAL A 13 -0.33 1.52 -8.20
N ALA A 14 0.56 1.05 -9.09
CA ALA A 14 0.57 1.45 -10.50
C ALA A 14 -0.72 1.07 -11.24
N SER A 15 -1.36 -0.04 -10.87
CA SER A 15 -2.62 -0.49 -11.48
C SER A 15 -3.85 0.28 -11.00
N ALA A 16 -3.75 1.04 -9.91
CA ALA A 16 -4.85 1.80 -9.37
C ALA A 16 -5.07 3.11 -10.17
N LEU A 17 -6.24 3.20 -10.80
CA LEU A 17 -6.63 4.31 -11.67
C LEU A 17 -7.06 5.58 -10.91
N GLN A 18 -7.37 5.45 -9.62
CA GLN A 18 -7.83 6.55 -8.77
C GLN A 18 -6.85 6.75 -7.60
N PRO A 19 -6.65 8.00 -7.13
CA PRO A 19 -5.80 8.29 -5.98
C PRO A 19 -6.16 7.46 -4.74
N GLU A 20 -7.45 7.30 -4.45
CA GLU A 20 -7.92 6.52 -3.30
C GLU A 20 -7.53 5.05 -3.40
N GLY A 21 -7.56 4.48 -4.62
CA GLY A 21 -7.12 3.11 -4.85
C GLY A 21 -5.61 2.93 -4.71
N ARG A 22 -4.83 3.98 -4.99
CA ARG A 22 -3.36 3.99 -4.77
C ARG A 22 -3.05 3.98 -3.28
N ASP A 23 -3.77 4.78 -2.50
CA ASP A 23 -3.64 4.81 -1.03
C ASP A 23 -4.01 3.47 -0.40
N GLU A 24 -5.10 2.84 -0.85
CA GLU A 24 -5.51 1.52 -0.40
C GLU A 24 -4.45 0.45 -0.73
N ALA A 25 -3.97 0.41 -1.98
CA ALA A 25 -2.92 -0.51 -2.41
C ALA A 25 -1.61 -0.31 -1.62
N LEU A 26 -1.25 0.94 -1.33
CA LEU A 26 -0.06 1.27 -0.55
C LEU A 26 -0.21 0.85 0.92
N ALA A 27 -1.40 1.06 1.50
CA ALA A 27 -1.71 0.69 2.88
C ALA A 27 -1.73 -0.85 3.09
N GLU A 28 -2.19 -1.62 2.10
CA GLU A 28 -2.06 -3.08 2.11
C GLU A 28 -0.58 -3.50 2.15
N GLY A 29 0.26 -2.91 1.28
CA GLY A 29 1.69 -3.19 1.27
C GLY A 29 2.39 -2.83 2.60
N ILE A 30 2.00 -1.72 3.22
CA ILE A 30 2.49 -1.32 4.55
C ILE A 30 2.11 -2.34 5.63
N THR A 31 0.89 -2.88 5.56
CA THR A 31 0.43 -3.91 6.51
C THR A 31 1.32 -5.15 6.44
N ASP A 32 1.65 -5.60 5.22
CA ASP A 32 2.56 -6.72 5.01
C ASP A 32 3.97 -6.43 5.53
N VAL A 33 4.49 -5.20 5.31
CA VAL A 33 5.80 -4.78 5.84
C VAL A 33 5.81 -4.75 7.36
N ILE A 34 4.77 -4.22 8.00
CA ILE A 34 4.67 -4.22 9.46
C ILE A 34 4.68 -5.65 10.00
N ALA A 35 3.94 -6.57 9.35
CA ALA A 35 3.89 -7.97 9.76
C ALA A 35 5.24 -8.69 9.65
N HIS A 36 6.06 -8.35 8.64
CA HIS A 36 7.32 -9.08 8.36
C HIS A 36 8.57 -8.39 8.91
N CYS A 37 8.55 -7.06 9.02
CA CYS A 37 9.73 -6.23 9.31
C CYS A 37 9.48 -5.20 10.41
N GLY A 38 8.25 -5.08 10.92
CA GLY A 38 7.86 -4.06 11.89
C GLY A 38 7.84 -2.65 11.29
N HIS A 39 7.47 -1.67 12.13
CA HIS A 39 7.32 -0.27 11.73
C HIS A 39 8.62 0.36 11.20
N ALA A 40 9.79 -0.11 11.66
CA ALA A 40 11.08 0.36 11.18
C ALA A 40 11.31 0.09 9.67
N GLY A 41 10.60 -0.87 9.08
CA GLY A 41 10.70 -1.20 7.66
C GLY A 41 9.94 -0.26 6.73
N ILE A 42 9.04 0.59 7.25
CA ILE A 42 8.11 1.38 6.44
C ILE A 42 8.85 2.41 5.58
N GLY A 43 9.82 3.14 6.14
CA GLY A 43 10.56 4.16 5.39
C GLY A 43 11.32 3.58 4.20
N LEU A 44 12.02 2.45 4.41
CA LEU A 44 12.73 1.74 3.34
C LEU A 44 11.75 1.18 2.29
N PHE A 45 10.55 0.78 2.70
CA PHE A 45 9.54 0.27 1.80
C PHE A 45 8.99 1.37 0.90
N LEU A 46 8.60 2.50 1.47
CA LEU A 46 8.09 3.65 0.72
C LEU A 46 9.13 4.15 -0.30
N ALA A 47 10.39 4.29 0.10
CA ALA A 47 11.47 4.67 -0.80
C ALA A 47 11.67 3.68 -1.96
N ALA A 48 11.55 2.37 -1.68
CA ALA A 48 11.70 1.34 -2.71
C ALA A 48 10.51 1.31 -3.69
N VAL A 49 9.28 1.51 -3.20
CA VAL A 49 8.07 1.60 -4.04
C VAL A 49 8.12 2.85 -4.92
N TRP A 50 8.44 4.02 -4.33
CA TRP A 50 8.61 5.26 -5.07
C TRP A 50 9.62 5.09 -6.20
N ARG A 51 10.80 4.54 -5.89
CA ARG A 51 11.86 4.35 -6.90
C ARG A 51 11.43 3.39 -8.01
N TRP A 52 10.72 2.32 -7.67
CA TRP A 52 10.22 1.35 -8.64
C TRP A 52 9.25 1.97 -9.65
N LEU A 53 8.39 2.89 -9.18
CA LEU A 53 7.40 3.62 -9.99
C LEU A 53 8.06 4.68 -10.87
N ASP A 54 9.00 5.44 -10.28
CA ASP A 54 9.79 6.47 -10.96
C ASP A 54 10.60 5.87 -12.13
N ASP A 55 11.30 4.75 -11.90
CA ASP A 55 12.08 4.05 -12.93
C ASP A 55 11.22 3.49 -14.09
N ARG A 56 9.88 3.54 -14.00
CA ARG A 56 8.92 3.00 -14.99
C ARG A 56 7.91 4.04 -15.48
N ASP A 57 8.16 5.31 -15.22
CA ASP A 57 7.33 6.45 -15.66
C ASP A 57 5.89 6.43 -15.11
N TYR A 58 5.64 5.77 -13.97
CA TYR A 58 4.36 5.84 -13.26
C TYR A 58 4.26 7.09 -12.38
N TYR A 59 4.43 8.27 -12.97
CA TYR A 59 4.63 9.52 -12.23
C TYR A 59 3.51 9.86 -11.26
N GLU A 60 2.23 9.72 -11.66
CA GLU A 60 1.13 10.03 -10.74
C GLU A 60 1.10 9.11 -9.51
N ALA A 61 1.52 7.85 -9.67
CA ALA A 61 1.63 6.91 -8.56
C ALA A 61 2.87 7.20 -7.70
N ALA A 62 3.97 7.58 -8.34
CA ALA A 62 5.19 8.01 -7.64
C ALA A 62 4.92 9.26 -6.79
N ASP A 63 4.21 10.25 -7.32
CA ASP A 63 3.82 11.48 -6.61
C ASP A 63 2.98 11.17 -5.35
N THR A 64 2.03 10.23 -5.43
CA THR A 64 1.26 9.78 -4.26
C THR A 64 2.19 9.23 -3.16
N VAL A 65 3.13 8.36 -3.52
CA VAL A 65 4.07 7.78 -2.55
C VAL A 65 5.02 8.85 -2.00
N GLN A 66 5.49 9.76 -2.85
CA GLN A 66 6.35 10.87 -2.47
C GLN A 66 5.66 11.80 -1.47
N HIS A 67 4.38 12.12 -1.69
CA HIS A 67 3.59 12.92 -0.76
C HIS A 67 3.56 12.32 0.66
N HIS A 68 3.45 11.00 0.78
CA HIS A 68 3.51 10.32 2.07
C HIS A 68 4.89 10.38 2.72
N ILE A 69 5.96 10.25 1.92
CA ILE A 69 7.34 10.37 2.39
C ILE A 69 7.60 11.78 2.92
N GLU A 70 7.24 12.81 2.15
CA GLU A 70 7.50 14.22 2.48
C GLU A 70 6.71 14.70 3.70
N ASN A 71 5.45 14.28 3.83
CA ASN A 71 4.59 14.68 4.94
C ASN A 71 4.69 13.76 6.17
N GLY A 72 5.46 12.67 6.08
CA GLY A 72 5.56 11.67 7.15
C GLY A 72 4.23 11.00 7.48
N THR A 73 3.32 10.92 6.50
CA THR A 73 2.01 10.30 6.66
C THR A 73 2.03 8.86 6.15
N ILE A 74 1.23 7.99 6.77
CA ILE A 74 1.12 6.59 6.37
C ILE A 74 -0.34 6.37 5.96
N PRO A 75 -0.63 5.96 4.71
CA PRO A 75 -1.99 5.65 4.32
C PRO A 75 -2.50 4.48 5.15
N THR A 76 -3.72 4.62 5.66
CA THR A 76 -4.39 3.59 6.45
C THR A 76 -5.46 2.94 5.60
N VAL A 77 -5.49 1.60 5.57
CA VAL A 77 -6.61 0.87 4.97
C VAL A 77 -7.87 1.30 5.72
N LYS A 78 -8.82 1.95 5.02
CA LYS A 78 -10.13 2.18 5.62
C LYS A 78 -10.69 0.80 5.97
N PRO A 79 -11.11 0.56 7.23
CA PRO A 79 -11.72 -0.71 7.56
C PRO A 79 -12.96 -0.86 6.70
N THR A 80 -12.92 -1.71 5.69
CA THR A 80 -14.12 -2.15 5.00
C THR A 80 -14.97 -2.80 6.09
N PRO A 81 -16.21 -2.35 6.35
CA PRO A 81 -17.05 -3.00 7.34
C PRO A 81 -17.21 -4.44 6.89
N LYS A 82 -16.55 -5.35 7.60
CA LYS A 82 -16.61 -6.79 7.35
C LYS A 82 -18.07 -7.16 7.46
N LEU A 83 -18.74 -7.36 6.32
CA LEU A 83 -20.13 -7.76 6.26
C LEU A 83 -20.20 -9.08 7.03
N ALA A 84 -20.69 -9.01 8.26
CA ALA A 84 -20.84 -10.16 9.13
C ALA A 84 -21.73 -11.13 8.37
N ARG A 85 -21.11 -12.18 7.81
CA ARG A 85 -21.81 -13.27 7.17
C ARG A 85 -22.64 -13.92 8.27
N ARG A 86 -23.88 -13.44 8.46
CA ARG A 86 -24.92 -14.08 9.28
C ARG A 86 -25.05 -15.48 8.68
N ARG A 87 -24.36 -16.45 9.28
CA ARG A 87 -24.67 -17.85 9.06
C ARG A 87 -26.05 -18.06 9.67
N ASP A 88 -26.94 -18.57 8.83
CA ASP A 88 -28.25 -19.08 9.16
C ASP A 88 -28.28 -19.77 10.53
N ALA A 89 -29.12 -19.24 11.42
CA ALA A 89 -29.71 -20.01 12.49
C ALA A 89 -31.20 -20.18 12.14
N ARG A 90 -31.47 -21.12 11.24
CA ARG A 90 -32.80 -21.74 11.12
C ARG A 90 -32.77 -22.97 12.04
N MET A 91 -33.27 -22.79 13.26
CA MET A 91 -33.83 -23.86 14.08
C MET A 91 -35.34 -23.86 13.87
#